data_AF-A0A1L9RVZ3-F1
#
_entry.id   AF-A0A1L9RVZ3-F1
#
_cell.length_a   1.000
_cell.length_b   1.000
_cell.length_c   1.000
_cell.angle_alpha   90.00
_cell.angle_beta   90.00
_cell.angle_gamma   90.00
#
_symmetry.space_group_name_H-M   'P 1'
#
loop_
_entity.id
_entity.type
_entity.pdbx_description
1 polymer ?
#
loop_
_entity_poly.entity_id
_entity_poly.type
_entity_poly.pdbx_seq_one_letter_code
_entity_poly.pdbx_strand_id
1 'polypeptide(L)'
;MHRKIELQSPADFTYLYANTVAASRQKLDLHLPPSATNNDEPDPMRERVRELVDEYILKTFTTASSSISINGLDSSSPQFPFPAAFTTPTETVEYEAYDTNLAARVTSLYAQLESLTTSVAQLRRDAPRRAARAYADQLKLALEGDEDENEDGEGEGEGEGQEQGQAQKVEGDVQMPDADGDEKPSASTATQSRKSAKEDWKLQVPLGTQHEAERWRNGEMAEVYEDALRTLLRLQGDADDADANADGGAHNALATTVGKAERAGRAAEVVENM
;
A
#
# COMPACT_ATOMS: atom_id res chain seq x y z
N MET A 1 -61.18 -28.53 2.39
CA MET A 1 -59.95 -28.70 1.58
C MET A 1 -60.03 -27.74 0.41
N HIS A 2 -59.05 -26.85 0.27
CA HIS A 2 -58.97 -25.94 -0.86
C HIS A 2 -58.04 -26.53 -1.93
N ARG A 3 -58.35 -26.26 -3.19
CA ARG A 3 -57.52 -26.67 -4.33
C ARG A 3 -56.21 -25.88 -4.30
N LYS A 4 -55.08 -26.57 -4.39
CA LYS A 4 -53.77 -25.95 -4.55
C LYS A 4 -53.57 -25.42 -5.97
N ILE A 5 -52.80 -24.36 -6.10
CA ILE A 5 -52.42 -23.76 -7.38
C ILE A 5 -51.20 -24.51 -7.88
N GLU A 6 -51.32 -25.19 -9.02
CA GLU A 6 -50.22 -25.91 -9.65
C GLU A 6 -49.39 -24.97 -10.54
N LEU A 7 -48.08 -24.92 -10.31
CA LEU A 7 -47.11 -24.24 -11.18
C LEU A 7 -46.32 -25.27 -11.99
N GLN A 8 -45.90 -24.91 -13.20
CA GLN A 8 -45.16 -25.82 -14.09
C GLN A 8 -43.72 -25.98 -13.60
N SER A 9 -43.14 -24.90 -13.08
CA SER A 9 -41.76 -24.89 -12.59
C SER A 9 -41.57 -23.99 -11.37
N PRO A 10 -40.50 -24.22 -10.57
CA PRO A 10 -40.07 -23.26 -9.54
C PRO A 10 -39.77 -21.87 -10.10
N ALA A 11 -39.26 -21.81 -11.33
CA ALA A 11 -38.92 -20.56 -12.00
C ALA A 11 -40.16 -19.67 -12.25
N ASP A 12 -41.34 -20.26 -12.47
CA ASP A 12 -42.58 -19.50 -12.64
C ASP A 12 -42.90 -18.69 -11.39
N PHE A 13 -42.65 -19.26 -10.21
CA PHE A 13 -42.92 -18.58 -8.95
C PHE A 13 -41.93 -17.46 -8.67
N THR A 14 -40.65 -17.69 -8.95
CA THR A 14 -39.61 -16.64 -8.90
C THR A 14 -39.92 -15.54 -9.91
N TYR A 15 -40.39 -15.88 -11.10
CA TYR A 15 -40.82 -14.91 -12.11
C TYR A 15 -42.00 -14.07 -11.64
N LEU A 16 -43.02 -14.69 -11.03
CA LEU A 16 -44.15 -13.94 -10.45
C LEU A 16 -43.69 -12.98 -9.37
N TYR A 17 -42.82 -13.42 -8.46
CA TYR A 17 -42.24 -12.56 -7.43
C TYR A 17 -41.45 -11.39 -8.04
N ALA A 18 -40.50 -11.67 -8.93
CA ALA A 18 -39.68 -10.66 -9.58
C ALA A 18 -40.53 -9.65 -10.37
N ASN A 19 -41.57 -10.11 -11.09
CA ASN A 19 -42.49 -9.26 -11.82
C ASN A 19 -43.32 -8.38 -10.87
N THR A 20 -43.78 -8.90 -9.73
CA THR A 20 -44.49 -8.07 -8.73
C THR A 20 -43.60 -7.00 -8.12
N VAL A 21 -42.34 -7.31 -7.84
CA VAL A 21 -41.34 -6.35 -7.35
C VAL A 21 -40.99 -5.31 -8.43
N ALA A 22 -40.87 -5.72 -9.69
CA ALA A 22 -40.64 -4.78 -10.79
C ALA A 22 -41.84 -3.84 -10.99
N ALA A 23 -43.07 -4.37 -10.96
CA ALA A 23 -44.29 -3.59 -11.07
C ALA A 23 -44.49 -2.65 -9.88
N SER A 24 -44.13 -3.07 -8.66
CA SER A 24 -44.19 -2.20 -7.48
C SER A 24 -43.22 -1.03 -7.60
N ARG A 25 -41.99 -1.27 -8.06
CA ARG A 25 -40.99 -0.23 -8.35
C ARG A 25 -41.47 0.75 -9.40
N GLN A 26 -42.03 0.26 -10.52
CA GLN A 26 -42.58 1.14 -11.56
C GLN A 26 -43.71 2.04 -11.03
N LYS A 27 -44.59 1.50 -10.18
CA LYS A 27 -45.66 2.30 -9.55
C LYS A 27 -45.10 3.30 -8.54
N LEU A 28 -44.11 2.90 -7.76
CA LEU A 28 -43.44 3.76 -6.80
C LEU A 28 -42.74 4.91 -7.53
N ASP A 29 -42.07 4.66 -8.64
CA ASP A 29 -41.43 5.70 -9.44
C ASP A 29 -42.44 6.64 -10.14
N LEU A 30 -43.64 6.15 -10.48
CA LEU A 30 -44.71 7.00 -11.03
C LEU A 30 -45.27 7.98 -9.99
N HIS A 31 -45.43 7.53 -8.74
CA HIS A 31 -46.08 8.31 -7.69
C HIS A 31 -45.09 9.11 -6.82
N LEU A 32 -43.86 8.62 -6.67
CA LEU A 32 -42.76 9.24 -5.95
C LEU A 32 -41.51 9.23 -6.86
N PRO A 33 -41.49 10.10 -7.90
CA PRO A 33 -40.41 10.08 -8.88
C PRO A 33 -39.08 10.49 -8.24
N PRO A 34 -37.96 9.84 -8.64
CA PRO A 34 -36.64 10.13 -8.08
C PRO A 34 -36.13 11.55 -8.39
N SER A 35 -36.75 12.24 -9.36
CA SER A 35 -36.45 13.62 -9.72
C SER A 35 -37.15 14.68 -8.86
N ALA A 36 -38.07 14.30 -7.98
CA ALA A 36 -38.74 15.24 -7.08
C ALA A 36 -37.81 15.77 -5.97
N THR A 37 -36.68 15.11 -5.72
CA THR A 37 -35.65 15.51 -4.77
C THR A 37 -34.54 16.29 -5.49
N ASN A 38 -34.33 17.54 -5.07
CA ASN A 38 -33.38 18.47 -5.71
C ASN A 38 -31.89 18.21 -5.36
N ASN A 39 -31.55 17.22 -4.53
CA ASN A 39 -30.23 17.15 -3.86
C ASN A 39 -29.60 15.74 -3.81
N ASP A 40 -29.76 14.88 -4.83
CA ASP A 40 -29.15 13.52 -4.90
C ASP A 40 -29.37 12.61 -3.66
N GLU A 41 -30.20 13.06 -2.70
CA GLU A 41 -30.49 12.41 -1.45
C GLU A 41 -31.77 11.58 -1.62
N PRO A 42 -31.73 10.26 -1.29
CA PRO A 42 -32.91 9.42 -1.39
C PRO A 42 -34.05 9.95 -0.53
N ASP A 43 -35.23 10.15 -1.11
CA ASP A 43 -36.42 10.56 -0.35
C ASP A 43 -36.73 9.54 0.76
N PRO A 44 -36.69 9.94 2.05
CA PRO A 44 -36.93 9.02 3.17
C PRO A 44 -38.34 8.42 3.14
N MET A 45 -39.34 9.14 2.60
CA MET A 45 -40.69 8.62 2.45
C MET A 45 -40.74 7.55 1.36
N ARG A 46 -40.08 7.79 0.23
CA ARG A 46 -39.95 6.82 -0.87
C ARG A 46 -39.30 5.53 -0.41
N GLU A 47 -38.20 5.62 0.33
CA GLU A 47 -37.48 4.45 0.83
C GLU A 47 -38.34 3.68 1.84
N ARG A 48 -39.06 4.37 2.73
CA ARG A 48 -39.95 3.71 3.70
C ARG A 48 -41.13 3.00 3.02
N VAL A 49 -41.72 3.61 2.00
CA VAL A 49 -42.80 2.98 1.21
C VAL A 49 -42.26 1.76 0.47
N ARG A 50 -41.07 1.86 -0.11
CA ARG A 50 -40.40 0.73 -0.77
C ARG A 50 -40.23 -0.46 0.18
N GLU A 51 -39.67 -0.21 1.36
CA GLU A 51 -39.45 -1.23 2.40
C GLU A 51 -40.76 -1.92 2.80
N LEU A 52 -41.81 -1.14 3.08
CA LEU A 52 -43.13 -1.69 3.47
C LEU A 52 -43.77 -2.52 2.35
N VAL A 53 -43.59 -2.12 1.10
CA VAL A 53 -44.12 -2.85 -0.05
C VAL A 53 -43.33 -4.14 -0.27
N ASP A 54 -42.00 -4.10 -0.18
CA ASP A 54 -41.16 -5.29 -0.30
C ASP A 54 -41.47 -6.30 0.82
N GLU A 55 -41.65 -5.84 2.06
CA GLU A 55 -42.08 -6.67 3.20
C GLU A 55 -43.48 -7.29 2.95
N TYR A 56 -44.42 -6.49 2.45
CA TYR A 56 -45.77 -6.94 2.14
C TYR A 56 -45.79 -8.01 1.03
N ILE A 57 -44.99 -7.81 -0.03
CA ILE A 57 -44.82 -8.77 -1.11
C ILE A 57 -44.26 -10.06 -0.53
N LEU A 58 -43.15 -10.01 0.22
CA LEU A 58 -42.55 -11.18 0.84
C LEU A 58 -43.57 -11.95 1.68
N LYS A 59 -44.26 -11.28 2.61
CA LYS A 59 -45.29 -11.88 3.46
C LYS A 59 -46.41 -12.55 2.66
N THR A 60 -46.83 -11.92 1.56
CA THR A 60 -47.89 -12.45 0.69
C THR A 60 -47.43 -13.74 0.01
N PHE A 61 -46.23 -13.76 -0.58
CA PHE A 61 -45.68 -14.94 -1.22
C PHE A 61 -45.34 -16.05 -0.22
N THR A 62 -44.86 -15.71 0.98
CA THR A 62 -44.66 -16.67 2.09
C THR A 62 -45.97 -17.30 2.56
N THR A 63 -47.05 -16.51 2.66
CA THR A 63 -48.36 -17.06 3.05
C THR A 63 -48.96 -17.92 1.94
N ALA A 64 -48.81 -17.47 0.68
CA ALA A 64 -49.32 -18.17 -0.49
C ALA A 64 -48.59 -19.49 -0.79
N SER A 65 -47.32 -19.64 -0.37
CA SER A 65 -46.51 -20.83 -0.66
C SER A 65 -47.18 -22.14 -0.21
N SER A 66 -47.88 -22.12 0.93
CA SER A 66 -48.65 -23.27 1.45
C SER A 66 -49.81 -23.74 0.55
N SER A 67 -50.29 -22.84 -0.31
CA SER A 67 -51.40 -23.07 -1.24
C SER A 67 -50.93 -23.37 -2.66
N ILE A 68 -49.63 -23.51 -2.88
CA ILE A 68 -49.00 -23.72 -4.18
C ILE A 68 -48.29 -25.06 -4.21
N SER A 69 -48.45 -25.80 -5.30
CA SER A 69 -47.73 -27.03 -5.60
C SER A 69 -47.02 -26.91 -6.94
N ILE A 70 -45.85 -27.54 -7.06
CA ILE A 70 -45.09 -27.62 -8.31
C ILE A 70 -44.95 -29.10 -8.65
N ASN A 71 -45.60 -29.54 -9.73
CA ASN A 71 -45.57 -30.94 -10.15
C ASN A 71 -45.95 -31.92 -9.01
N GLY A 72 -46.90 -31.53 -8.15
CA GLY A 72 -47.33 -32.33 -6.99
C GLY A 72 -46.40 -32.27 -5.77
N LEU A 73 -45.29 -31.52 -5.83
CA LEU A 73 -44.43 -31.21 -4.68
C LEU A 73 -44.92 -29.95 -3.98
N ASP A 74 -44.96 -29.98 -2.65
CA ASP A 74 -45.39 -28.86 -1.80
C ASP A 74 -44.19 -28.05 -1.30
N SER A 75 -44.48 -26.86 -0.78
CA SER A 75 -43.59 -25.95 -0.06
C SER A 75 -42.79 -26.58 1.11
N SER A 76 -43.22 -27.74 1.63
CA SER A 76 -42.50 -28.52 2.65
C SER A 76 -41.43 -29.45 2.08
N SER A 77 -41.31 -29.55 0.76
CA SER A 77 -40.34 -30.44 0.10
C SER A 77 -38.92 -29.86 0.20
N PRO A 78 -37.91 -30.65 0.59
CA PRO A 78 -36.51 -30.21 0.62
C PRO A 78 -35.97 -29.84 -0.77
N GLN A 79 -36.63 -30.31 -1.84
CA GLN A 79 -36.27 -29.97 -3.22
C GLN A 79 -36.63 -28.51 -3.58
N PHE A 80 -37.50 -27.87 -2.79
CA PHE A 80 -37.93 -26.50 -3.00
C PHE A 80 -38.16 -25.77 -1.67
N PRO A 81 -37.07 -25.38 -0.98
CA PRO A 81 -37.16 -24.71 0.29
C PRO A 81 -37.71 -23.29 0.12
N PHE A 82 -38.94 -23.05 0.58
CA PHE A 82 -39.43 -21.70 0.84
C PHE A 82 -39.00 -21.21 2.23
N PRO A 83 -38.63 -19.93 2.41
CA PRO A 83 -38.54 -18.83 1.44
C PRO A 83 -37.17 -18.72 0.72
N ALA A 84 -36.28 -19.70 0.88
CA ALA A 84 -34.91 -19.63 0.34
C ALA A 84 -34.87 -19.35 -1.17
N ALA A 85 -35.81 -19.91 -1.95
CA ALA A 85 -35.96 -19.62 -3.38
C ALA A 85 -36.06 -18.11 -3.76
N PHE A 86 -36.37 -17.23 -2.79
CA PHE A 86 -36.48 -15.78 -2.99
C PHE A 86 -35.34 -14.97 -2.38
N THR A 87 -34.76 -15.45 -1.28
CA THR A 87 -33.82 -14.68 -0.46
C THR A 87 -32.38 -15.14 -0.63
N THR A 88 -32.17 -16.40 -0.99
CA THR A 88 -30.84 -16.84 -1.38
C THR A 88 -30.61 -16.39 -2.82
N PRO A 89 -29.52 -15.67 -3.13
CA PRO A 89 -29.09 -15.58 -4.51
C PRO A 89 -28.94 -17.03 -4.96
N THR A 90 -29.80 -17.48 -5.87
CA THR A 90 -29.54 -18.73 -6.55
C THR A 90 -28.15 -18.56 -7.12
N GLU A 91 -27.19 -19.35 -6.65
CA GLU A 91 -25.85 -19.42 -7.20
C GLU A 91 -26.00 -20.02 -8.60
N THR A 92 -26.59 -19.23 -9.51
CA THR A 92 -26.48 -19.43 -10.93
C THR A 92 -25.01 -19.19 -11.17
N VAL A 93 -24.26 -20.28 -11.32
CA VAL A 93 -22.88 -20.22 -11.78
C VAL A 93 -22.94 -19.58 -13.17
N GLU A 94 -22.79 -18.26 -13.19
CA GLU A 94 -22.74 -17.48 -14.42
C GLU A 94 -21.40 -17.81 -15.06
N TYR A 95 -21.43 -18.67 -16.08
CA TYR A 95 -20.25 -18.99 -16.86
C TYR A 95 -19.97 -17.82 -17.80
N GLU A 96 -19.02 -16.98 -17.42
CA GLU A 96 -18.42 -16.03 -18.35
C GLU A 96 -17.65 -16.78 -19.43
N ALA A 97 -17.71 -16.27 -20.66
CA ALA A 97 -16.95 -16.84 -21.76
C ALA A 97 -15.46 -16.59 -21.53
N TYR A 98 -14.64 -17.62 -21.72
CA TYR A 98 -13.19 -17.52 -21.57
C TYR A 98 -12.58 -16.57 -22.61
N ASP A 99 -12.06 -15.42 -22.16
CA ASP A 99 -11.36 -14.48 -23.03
C ASP A 99 -9.91 -14.92 -23.28
N THR A 100 -9.66 -15.43 -24.47
CA THR A 100 -8.34 -15.89 -24.91
C THR A 100 -7.31 -14.76 -25.01
N ASN A 101 -7.75 -13.52 -25.25
CA ASN A 101 -6.85 -12.37 -25.34
C ASN A 101 -6.35 -11.96 -23.96
N LEU A 102 -7.23 -11.94 -22.97
CA LEU A 102 -6.87 -11.67 -21.58
C LEU A 102 -5.92 -12.76 -21.07
N ALA A 103 -6.22 -14.03 -21.35
CA ALA A 103 -5.33 -15.14 -21.01
C ALA A 103 -3.94 -15.00 -21.65
N ALA A 104 -3.86 -14.67 -22.94
CA ALA A 104 -2.59 -14.44 -23.64
C ALA A 104 -1.80 -13.27 -23.04
N ARG A 105 -2.49 -12.22 -22.59
CA ARG A 105 -1.83 -11.10 -21.88
C ARG A 105 -1.27 -11.55 -20.54
N VAL A 106 -2.05 -12.27 -19.75
CA VAL A 106 -1.62 -12.80 -18.45
C VAL A 106 -0.37 -13.67 -18.61
N THR A 107 -0.37 -14.61 -19.56
CA THR A 107 0.81 -15.47 -19.81
C THR A 107 2.03 -14.66 -20.24
N SER A 108 1.86 -13.63 -21.08
CA SER A 108 2.96 -12.75 -21.47
C SER A 108 3.54 -11.95 -20.30
N LEU A 109 2.69 -11.48 -19.38
CA LEU A 109 3.11 -10.74 -18.19
C LEU A 109 3.85 -11.65 -17.20
N TYR A 110 3.42 -12.90 -17.05
CA TYR A 110 4.15 -13.89 -16.26
C TYR A 110 5.54 -14.17 -16.82
N ALA A 111 5.66 -14.36 -18.15
CA ALA A 111 6.96 -14.54 -18.79
C ALA A 111 7.87 -13.31 -18.60
N GLN A 112 7.32 -12.09 -18.70
CA GLN A 112 8.06 -10.86 -18.42
C GLN A 112 8.54 -10.81 -16.97
N LEU A 113 7.68 -11.14 -16.00
CA LEU A 113 8.01 -11.18 -14.59
C LEU A 113 9.16 -12.16 -14.31
N GLU A 114 9.12 -13.36 -14.88
CA GLU A 114 10.17 -14.36 -14.73
C GLU A 114 11.50 -13.91 -15.35
N SER A 115 11.45 -13.31 -16.55
CA SER A 115 12.65 -12.78 -17.21
C SER A 115 13.28 -11.64 -16.41
N LEU A 116 12.47 -10.71 -15.90
CA LEU A 116 12.94 -9.57 -15.13
C LEU A 116 13.51 -10.02 -13.79
N THR A 117 12.85 -10.97 -13.12
CA THR A 117 13.34 -11.58 -11.88
C THR A 117 14.72 -12.22 -12.08
N THR A 118 14.91 -12.94 -13.18
CA THR A 118 16.21 -13.52 -13.54
C THR A 118 17.25 -12.43 -13.81
N SER A 119 16.88 -11.35 -14.53
CA SER A 119 17.79 -10.24 -14.83
C SER A 119 18.22 -9.48 -13.58
N VAL A 120 17.31 -9.26 -12.63
CA VAL A 120 17.60 -8.57 -11.36
C VAL A 120 18.49 -9.45 -10.49
N ALA A 121 18.26 -10.76 -10.46
CA ALA A 121 19.14 -11.70 -9.76
C ALA A 121 20.56 -11.68 -10.35
N GLN A 122 20.69 -11.67 -11.68
CA GLN A 122 21.98 -11.53 -12.37
C GLN A 122 22.63 -10.18 -12.06
N LEU A 123 21.89 -9.08 -12.11
CA LEU A 123 22.39 -7.75 -11.83
C LEU A 123 22.91 -7.63 -10.39
N ARG A 124 22.17 -8.17 -9.42
CA ARG A 124 22.62 -8.22 -8.01
C ARG A 124 23.92 -8.99 -7.82
N ARG A 125 24.16 -10.02 -8.64
CA ARG A 125 25.39 -10.83 -8.60
C ARG A 125 26.57 -10.15 -9.30
N ASP A 126 26.32 -9.56 -10.47
CA ASP A 126 27.40 -9.11 -11.37
C ASP A 126 27.73 -7.63 -11.22
N ALA A 127 26.75 -6.78 -10.89
CA ALA A 127 26.97 -5.33 -10.78
C ALA A 127 28.00 -4.95 -9.69
N PRO A 128 27.97 -5.53 -8.47
CA PRO A 128 28.99 -5.21 -7.46
C PRO A 128 30.39 -5.62 -7.90
N ARG A 129 30.54 -6.79 -8.51
CA ARG A 129 31.84 -7.29 -9.01
C ARG A 129 32.36 -6.42 -10.16
N ARG A 130 31.49 -5.98 -11.05
CA ARG A 130 31.86 -5.11 -12.18
C ARG A 130 32.26 -3.71 -11.69
N ALA A 131 31.50 -3.13 -10.77
CA ALA A 131 31.84 -1.83 -10.17
C ALA A 131 33.18 -1.90 -9.43
N ALA A 132 33.40 -2.91 -8.60
CA ALA A 132 34.66 -3.09 -7.88
C ALA A 132 35.87 -3.23 -8.84
N ARG A 133 35.72 -3.98 -9.94
CA ARG A 133 36.77 -4.09 -10.98
C ARG A 133 37.06 -2.75 -11.63
N ALA A 134 36.03 -2.02 -12.04
CA ALA A 134 36.20 -0.70 -12.66
C ALA A 134 36.93 0.29 -11.73
N TYR A 135 36.61 0.30 -10.44
CA TYR A 135 37.33 1.12 -9.46
C TYR A 135 38.77 0.65 -9.24
N ALA A 136 39.01 -0.65 -9.19
CA ALA A 136 40.36 -1.19 -9.07
C ALA A 136 41.23 -0.82 -10.29
N ASP A 137 40.68 -0.88 -11.49
CA ASP A 137 41.37 -0.50 -12.72
C ASP A 137 41.68 1.02 -12.75
N GLN A 138 40.73 1.86 -12.30
CA GLN A 138 40.95 3.31 -12.19
C GLN A 138 42.02 3.65 -11.13
N LEU A 139 41.99 2.97 -9.97
CA LEU A 139 43.00 3.17 -8.93
C LEU A 139 44.39 2.74 -9.42
N LYS A 140 44.48 1.62 -10.13
CA LYS A 140 45.74 1.15 -10.71
C LYS A 140 46.31 2.18 -11.70
N LEU A 141 45.46 2.75 -12.55
CA LEU A 141 45.87 3.79 -13.50
C LEU A 141 46.37 5.07 -12.80
N ALA A 142 45.72 5.47 -11.70
CA ALA A 142 46.15 6.62 -10.91
C ALA A 142 47.52 6.38 -10.23
N LEU A 143 47.73 5.19 -9.68
CA LEU A 143 49.00 4.81 -9.05
C LEU A 143 50.15 4.74 -10.06
N GLU A 144 49.91 4.20 -11.27
CA GLU A 144 50.92 4.18 -12.34
C GLU A 144 51.33 5.61 -12.74
N GLY A 145 50.37 6.55 -12.81
CA GLY A 145 50.67 7.96 -13.04
C GLY A 145 51.45 8.64 -11.88
N ASP A 146 51.15 8.29 -10.63
CA ASP A 146 51.87 8.81 -9.46
C ASP A 146 53.28 8.19 -9.32
N GLU A 147 53.50 6.95 -9.76
CA GLU A 147 54.82 6.30 -9.81
C GLU A 147 55.73 6.97 -10.86
N ASP A 148 55.21 7.26 -12.06
CA ASP A 148 55.93 8.00 -13.10
C ASP A 148 56.31 9.43 -12.64
N GLU A 149 55.45 10.12 -11.87
CA GLU A 149 55.74 11.45 -11.31
C GLU A 149 56.80 11.42 -10.19
N ASN A 150 56.92 10.30 -9.45
CA ASN A 150 57.93 10.14 -8.41
C ASN A 150 59.29 9.70 -8.96
N GLU A 151 59.35 8.88 -10.03
CA GLU A 151 60.61 8.52 -10.70
C GLU A 151 61.33 9.73 -11.34
N ASP A 152 60.57 10.75 -11.78
CA ASP A 152 61.13 12.02 -12.26
C ASP A 152 61.55 12.99 -11.13
N GLY A 153 61.21 12.68 -9.87
CA GLY A 153 61.49 13.48 -8.67
C GLY A 153 62.66 13.00 -7.81
N GLU A 154 63.19 11.79 -8.03
CA GLU A 154 64.31 11.21 -7.27
C GLU A 154 65.70 11.58 -7.81
N GLY A 155 65.85 12.83 -8.28
CA GLY A 155 67.13 13.47 -8.53
C GLY A 155 67.45 14.49 -7.43
N GLU A 156 68.34 14.11 -6.51
CA GLU A 156 68.96 14.92 -5.44
C GLU A 156 68.27 14.89 -4.06
N GLY A 157 68.77 14.02 -3.18
CA GLY A 157 68.42 14.01 -1.77
C GLY A 157 69.15 12.95 -0.94
N GLU A 158 70.49 12.90 -1.01
CA GLU A 158 71.30 12.13 -0.05
C GLU A 158 71.13 12.72 1.37
N GLY A 159 70.83 11.87 2.35
CA GLY A 159 70.72 12.25 3.76
C GLY A 159 70.53 11.06 4.67
N GLU A 160 71.63 10.40 5.01
CA GLU A 160 71.71 9.28 5.97
C GLU A 160 71.19 9.66 7.38
N GLY A 161 70.51 8.72 8.04
CA GLY A 161 70.15 8.82 9.45
C GLY A 161 69.54 7.53 10.00
N GLN A 162 70.36 6.74 10.69
CA GLN A 162 70.11 5.39 11.21
C GLN A 162 68.98 5.24 12.25
N GLU A 163 68.22 4.15 12.09
CA GLU A 163 67.98 3.07 13.06
C GLU A 163 67.57 3.40 14.52
N GLN A 164 66.32 3.07 14.88
CA GLN A 164 66.02 2.04 15.91
C GLN A 164 64.51 1.91 16.13
N GLY A 165 64.06 0.66 16.20
CA GLY A 165 62.65 0.31 16.24
C GLY A 165 61.99 0.40 17.62
N GLN A 166 60.67 0.25 17.62
CA GLN A 166 59.93 -0.52 18.61
C GLN A 166 58.50 -0.74 18.13
N ALA A 167 58.11 -2.01 18.09
CA ALA A 167 56.72 -2.43 18.01
C ALA A 167 56.02 -2.07 19.32
N GLN A 168 54.96 -1.27 19.26
CA GLN A 168 54.01 -1.18 20.36
C GLN A 168 52.58 -1.07 19.86
N LYS A 169 51.87 -2.18 20.09
CA LYS A 169 50.43 -2.33 20.04
C LYS A 169 49.80 -1.34 21.04
N VAL A 170 48.95 -0.43 20.57
CA VAL A 170 48.10 0.40 21.44
C VAL A 170 46.71 0.47 20.84
N GLU A 171 45.81 -0.36 21.38
CA GLU A 171 44.40 -0.03 21.49
C GLU A 171 44.29 1.15 22.46
N GLY A 172 43.62 2.23 22.07
CA GLY A 172 43.53 3.42 22.91
C GLY A 172 42.77 4.56 22.25
N ASP A 173 41.46 4.53 22.49
CA ASP A 173 40.57 5.67 22.74
C ASP A 173 41.18 7.07 22.49
N VAL A 174 40.74 7.74 21.42
CA VAL A 174 41.12 9.13 21.13
C VAL A 174 40.20 10.06 21.91
N GLN A 175 40.69 10.50 23.06
CA GLN A 175 40.14 11.60 23.86
C GLN A 175 40.33 12.93 23.12
N MET A 176 39.26 13.72 22.98
CA MET A 176 39.33 15.09 22.46
C MET A 176 39.97 16.02 23.50
N PRO A 177 40.86 16.96 23.11
CA PRO A 177 41.20 18.09 23.97
C PRO A 177 40.28 19.28 23.67
N ASP A 178 39.55 19.68 24.71
CA ASP A 178 38.77 20.91 24.75
C ASP A 178 39.66 22.17 24.77
N ALA A 179 39.03 23.24 24.29
CA ALA A 179 39.56 24.58 24.11
C ALA A 179 39.95 25.28 25.43
N ASP A 180 40.95 26.16 25.37
CA ASP A 180 40.88 27.53 25.88
C ASP A 180 42.07 28.38 25.39
N GLY A 181 41.81 29.64 25.10
CA GLY A 181 42.66 30.51 24.27
C GLY A 181 43.67 31.41 25.00
N ASP A 182 44.55 32.06 24.22
CA ASP A 182 44.93 33.48 24.35
C ASP A 182 45.77 33.95 23.13
N GLU A 183 45.84 35.27 22.93
CA GLU A 183 46.13 35.97 21.66
C GLU A 183 47.62 36.19 21.23
N LYS A 184 47.81 36.24 19.88
CA LYS A 184 48.68 37.14 19.05
C LYS A 184 50.23 36.91 18.94
N PRO A 185 50.93 37.46 17.91
CA PRO A 185 50.89 37.07 16.49
C PRO A 185 52.32 36.92 15.88
N SER A 186 52.59 35.98 14.97
CA SER A 186 53.82 36.09 14.17
C SER A 186 53.78 35.43 12.79
N ALA A 187 54.30 36.22 11.84
CA ALA A 187 55.04 35.83 10.65
C ALA A 187 54.36 34.96 9.58
N SER A 188 53.87 35.66 8.56
CA SER A 188 53.85 35.32 7.14
C SER A 188 54.61 34.06 6.71
N THR A 189 53.86 33.03 6.32
CA THR A 189 54.30 32.05 5.32
C THR A 189 53.22 31.97 4.26
N ALA A 190 53.59 32.33 3.03
CA ALA A 190 52.71 32.39 1.88
C ALA A 190 52.24 30.99 1.48
N THR A 191 51.06 30.59 1.96
CA THR A 191 50.35 29.42 1.44
C THR A 191 49.64 29.84 0.16
N GLN A 192 50.16 29.41 -1.00
CA GLN A 192 49.46 29.54 -2.27
C GLN A 192 48.16 28.72 -2.20
N SER A 193 47.07 29.41 -1.91
CA SER A 193 45.71 28.90 -2.07
C SER A 193 45.50 28.56 -3.53
N ARG A 194 45.64 27.27 -3.88
CA ARG A 194 45.05 26.72 -5.09
C ARG A 194 43.54 26.96 -4.96
N LYS A 195 43.03 27.94 -5.69
CA LYS A 195 41.61 28.15 -5.88
C LYS A 195 41.09 26.92 -6.61
N SER A 196 40.62 25.92 -5.87
CA SER A 196 39.76 24.89 -6.43
C SER A 196 38.51 25.61 -6.93
N ALA A 197 38.35 25.63 -8.26
CA ALA A 197 37.08 25.98 -8.85
C ALA A 197 36.06 25.02 -8.24
N LYS A 198 35.10 25.55 -7.48
CA LYS A 198 33.96 24.77 -7.01
C LYS A 198 33.24 24.31 -8.28
N GLU A 199 33.38 23.05 -8.63
CA GLU A 199 32.55 22.44 -9.65
C GLU A 199 31.13 22.43 -9.08
N ASP A 200 30.27 23.28 -9.63
CA ASP A 200 28.85 23.29 -9.32
C ASP A 200 28.23 22.00 -9.87
N TRP A 201 28.26 20.92 -9.08
CA TRP A 201 27.56 19.67 -9.43
C TRP A 201 26.06 19.91 -9.42
N LYS A 202 25.53 20.22 -10.61
CA LYS A 202 24.11 20.42 -10.83
C LYS A 202 23.45 19.04 -10.94
N LEU A 203 23.00 18.49 -9.82
CA LEU A 203 22.25 17.24 -9.77
C LEU A 203 20.94 17.41 -10.56
N GLN A 204 20.90 16.83 -11.76
CA GLN A 204 19.70 16.78 -12.58
C GLN A 204 18.92 15.52 -12.21
N VAL A 205 17.96 15.66 -11.29
CA VAL A 205 17.03 14.58 -10.97
C VAL A 205 15.94 14.55 -12.05
N PRO A 206 15.76 13.45 -12.79
CA PRO A 206 14.69 13.33 -13.77
C PRO A 206 13.36 13.14 -13.04
N LEU A 207 12.70 14.26 -12.73
CA LEU A 207 11.33 14.26 -12.18
C LEU A 207 10.36 14.01 -13.34
N GLY A 208 9.48 13.02 -13.20
CA GLY A 208 8.74 12.43 -14.31
C GLY A 208 7.90 13.42 -15.10
N THR A 209 7.02 14.16 -14.43
CA THR A 209 6.14 15.16 -15.08
C THR A 209 6.52 16.60 -14.70
N GLN A 210 6.28 17.58 -15.58
CA GLN A 210 6.63 18.98 -15.31
C GLN A 210 5.96 19.55 -14.06
N HIS A 211 4.71 19.16 -13.79
CA HIS A 211 3.98 19.55 -12.58
C HIS A 211 4.58 18.97 -11.31
N GLU A 212 5.09 17.74 -11.35
CA GLU A 212 5.80 17.15 -10.22
C GLU A 212 7.09 17.92 -9.96
N ALA A 213 7.86 18.27 -11.00
CA ALA A 213 9.05 19.10 -10.87
C ALA A 213 8.77 20.48 -10.25
N GLU A 214 7.61 21.07 -10.53
CA GLU A 214 7.16 22.32 -9.89
C GLU A 214 6.84 22.12 -8.41
N ARG A 215 6.20 21.02 -8.03
CA ARG A 215 5.92 20.69 -6.62
C ARG A 215 7.19 20.45 -5.80
N TRP A 216 8.20 19.83 -6.40
CA TRP A 216 9.52 19.67 -5.78
C TRP A 216 10.24 21.02 -5.64
N ARG A 217 10.11 21.93 -6.60
CA ARG A 217 10.69 23.29 -6.52
C ARG A 217 9.98 24.17 -5.49
N ASN A 218 8.67 24.03 -5.37
CA ASN A 218 7.84 24.84 -4.46
C ASN A 218 7.85 24.31 -3.03
N GLY A 219 8.44 23.13 -2.76
CA GLY A 219 8.53 22.53 -1.43
C GLY A 219 7.28 21.73 -1.01
N GLU A 220 6.19 21.80 -1.76
CA GLU A 220 4.93 21.08 -1.45
C GLU A 220 5.14 19.57 -1.27
N MET A 221 6.04 18.97 -2.07
CA MET A 221 6.30 17.52 -1.95
C MET A 221 7.00 17.18 -0.63
N ALA A 222 7.85 18.08 -0.11
CA ALA A 222 8.55 17.88 1.15
C ALA A 222 7.56 17.89 2.34
N GLU A 223 6.57 18.78 2.32
CA GLU A 223 5.50 18.83 3.33
C GLU A 223 4.67 17.54 3.35
N VAL A 224 4.34 16.99 2.17
CA VAL A 224 3.63 15.71 2.06
C VAL A 224 4.44 14.56 2.65
N TYR A 225 5.76 14.54 2.42
CA TYR A 225 6.64 13.53 3.02
C TYR A 225 6.78 13.72 4.53
N GLU A 226 6.85 14.96 5.02
CA GLU A 226 6.88 15.28 6.45
C GLU A 226 5.61 14.81 7.15
N ASP A 227 4.44 15.08 6.57
CA ASP A 227 3.16 14.61 7.10
C ASP A 227 3.03 13.08 7.03
N ALA A 228 3.49 12.46 5.95
CA ALA A 228 3.54 10.99 5.86
C ALA A 228 4.47 10.38 6.92
N LEU A 229 5.63 10.98 7.18
CA LEU A 229 6.54 10.52 8.22
C LEU A 229 5.99 10.77 9.63
N ARG A 230 5.34 11.90 9.88
CA ARG A 230 4.65 12.19 11.15
C ARG A 230 3.50 11.23 11.40
N THR A 231 2.72 10.90 10.37
CA THR A 231 1.63 9.91 10.50
C THR A 231 2.19 8.52 10.76
N LEU A 232 3.28 8.11 10.10
CA LEU A 232 3.97 6.86 10.39
C LEU A 232 4.57 6.84 11.80
N LEU A 233 5.19 7.93 12.26
CA LEU A 233 5.76 8.04 13.60
C LEU A 233 4.68 7.96 14.68
N ARG A 234 3.54 8.65 14.47
CA ARG A 234 2.35 8.56 15.30
C ARG A 234 1.76 7.15 15.34
N LEU A 235 1.85 6.45 14.21
CA LEU A 235 1.38 5.08 14.08
C LEU A 235 2.33 4.06 14.75
N GLN A 236 3.63 4.36 14.74
CA GLN A 236 4.72 3.58 15.34
C GLN A 236 4.88 3.84 16.85
N GLY A 237 4.41 4.99 17.35
CA GLY A 237 4.37 5.31 18.78
C GLY A 237 5.65 5.91 19.36
N ASP A 238 6.62 6.27 18.52
CA ASP A 238 7.94 6.72 18.94
C ASP A 238 8.07 8.24 18.78
N ALA A 239 7.53 9.00 19.72
CA ALA A 239 7.86 10.41 19.88
C ALA A 239 8.40 10.59 21.30
N ASP A 240 9.68 10.94 21.40
CA ASP A 240 10.33 11.41 22.62
C ASP A 240 9.44 12.48 23.28
N ASP A 241 8.96 12.20 24.49
CA ASP A 241 8.39 13.22 25.37
C ASP A 241 9.05 13.13 26.75
N ALA A 242 10.06 13.98 26.91
CA ALA A 242 10.40 14.59 28.18
C ALA A 242 9.42 15.74 28.48
N ASP A 243 8.14 15.45 28.71
CA ASP A 243 7.34 16.16 29.74
C ASP A 243 5.96 15.52 29.95
N ALA A 244 5.48 15.62 31.18
CA ALA A 244 4.46 14.76 31.74
C ALA A 244 3.00 15.24 31.57
N ASN A 245 2.08 14.27 31.74
CA ASN A 245 0.69 14.41 32.19
C ASN A 245 -0.36 14.95 31.19
N ALA A 246 -0.97 14.06 30.41
CA ALA A 246 -2.43 13.92 30.31
C ALA A 246 -2.82 12.72 29.44
N ASP A 247 -3.72 11.90 29.98
CA ASP A 247 -4.63 11.00 29.26
C ASP A 247 -4.01 9.95 28.32
N GLY A 248 -3.84 8.74 28.87
CA GLY A 248 -3.29 7.59 28.16
C GLY A 248 -4.21 7.09 27.04
N GLY A 249 -3.80 7.27 25.79
CA GLY A 249 -4.54 6.67 24.68
C GLY A 249 -3.91 6.66 23.29
N ALA A 250 -2.76 7.31 23.07
CA ALA A 250 -2.28 7.55 21.70
C ALA A 250 -0.90 6.95 21.34
N HIS A 251 -0.16 6.37 22.29
CA HIS A 251 1.25 6.04 22.05
C HIS A 251 1.51 4.69 21.35
N ASN A 252 0.49 4.01 20.83
CA ASN A 252 0.66 2.71 20.15
C ASN A 252 -0.61 2.38 19.33
N ALA A 253 -0.92 3.20 18.32
CA ALA A 253 -2.17 3.07 17.57
C ALA A 253 -2.34 1.68 16.92
N LEU A 254 -1.28 1.11 16.32
CA LEU A 254 -1.33 -0.25 15.76
C LEU A 254 -1.42 -1.34 16.82
N ALA A 255 -0.55 -1.32 17.84
CA ALA A 255 -0.54 -2.39 18.84
C ALA A 255 -1.83 -2.41 19.68
N THR A 256 -2.41 -1.24 19.97
CA THR A 256 -3.67 -1.15 20.71
C THR A 256 -4.89 -1.51 19.87
N THR A 257 -4.91 -1.21 18.57
CA THR A 257 -6.01 -1.62 17.68
C THR A 257 -5.99 -3.12 17.41
N VAL A 258 -4.81 -3.71 17.17
CA VAL A 258 -4.66 -5.17 17.03
C VAL A 258 -5.11 -5.89 18.31
N GLY A 259 -4.64 -5.45 19.48
CA GLY A 259 -5.06 -6.05 20.75
C GLY A 259 -6.55 -5.88 21.06
N LYS A 260 -7.18 -4.76 20.65
CA LYS A 260 -8.64 -4.57 20.76
C LYS A 260 -9.40 -5.47 19.79
N ALA A 261 -8.91 -5.63 18.56
CA ALA A 261 -9.51 -6.51 17.55
C ALA A 261 -9.45 -7.98 17.96
N GLU A 262 -8.31 -8.46 18.48
CA GLU A 262 -8.19 -9.84 18.99
C GLU A 262 -9.12 -10.11 20.17
N ARG A 263 -9.23 -9.15 21.11
CA ARG A 263 -10.16 -9.27 22.24
C ARG A 263 -11.62 -9.27 21.79
N ALA A 264 -11.96 -8.43 20.80
CA ALA A 264 -13.30 -8.42 20.22
C ALA A 264 -13.63 -9.73 19.49
N GLY A 265 -12.66 -10.29 18.74
CA GLY A 265 -12.81 -11.58 18.07
C GLY A 265 -13.04 -12.73 19.06
N ARG A 266 -12.24 -12.80 20.13
CA ARG A 266 -12.47 -13.80 21.20
C ARG A 266 -13.80 -13.60 21.92
N ALA A 267 -14.23 -12.36 22.15
CA ALA A 267 -15.53 -12.10 22.75
C ALA A 267 -16.68 -12.54 21.85
N ALA A 268 -16.58 -12.34 20.53
CA ALA A 268 -17.56 -12.82 19.56
C ALA A 268 -17.62 -14.34 19.52
N GLU A 269 -16.48 -15.03 19.52
CA GLU A 269 -16.40 -16.49 19.56
C GLU A 269 -17.01 -17.08 20.85
N VAL A 270 -16.83 -16.40 21.99
CA VAL A 270 -17.47 -16.78 23.26
C VAL A 270 -18.99 -16.60 23.22
N VAL A 271 -19.49 -15.56 22.54
CA VAL A 271 -20.94 -15.34 22.36
C VAL A 271 -21.56 -16.36 21.40
N GLU A 272 -20.83 -16.78 20.37
CA GLU A 272 -21.30 -17.78 19.40
C GLU A 272 -21.31 -19.20 19.97
N ASN A 273 -20.43 -19.48 20.94
CA ASN A 273 -20.34 -20.78 21.63
C ASN A 273 -21.20 -20.87 22.91
N MET A 274 -21.99 -19.86 23.25
CA MET A 274 -22.98 -19.86 24.35
C MET A 274 -24.39 -20.08 23.84
#